data_AF-A0A8T3RMJ5-F1
#
_entry.id   AF-A0A8T3RMJ5-F1
#
_cell.length_a   1.000
_cell.length_b   1.000
_cell.length_c   1.000
_cell.angle_alpha   90.00
_cell.angle_beta   90.00
_cell.angle_gamma   90.00
#
_symmetry.space_group_name_H-M   'P 1'
#
loop_
_entity.id
_entity.type
_entity.pdbx_description
1 polymer ?
#
loop_
_entity_poly.entity_id
_entity_poly.type
_entity_poly.pdbx_seq_one_letter_code
_entity_poly.pdbx_strand_id
1 'polypeptide(L)'
;MSRGLDRLLPADYVIDGNSDFKSNFAPKWLKANARVVDIGGGKNPFLTAERKNALGIHVTGVDISAQELERAPVGAYDKIICADIYPRQPAPPIWLVNLLAGAFLLLALRSALVPSSPTARC
;
A
#
# COMPACT_ATOMS: atom_id res chain seq x y z
N MET A 1 -18.19 -5.75 12.93
CA MET A 1 -17.78 -6.76 13.95
C MET A 1 -18.95 -6.98 14.91
N SER A 2 -19.15 -8.20 15.40
CA SER A 2 -20.27 -8.49 16.31
C SER A 2 -19.85 -8.21 17.76
N ARG A 3 -20.65 -7.43 18.48
CA ARG A 3 -20.37 -7.00 19.87
C ARG A 3 -20.16 -8.16 20.86
N GLY A 4 -20.50 -9.38 20.47
CA GLY A 4 -20.38 -10.58 21.29
C GLY A 4 -18.96 -11.14 21.35
N LEU A 5 -18.22 -11.09 20.23
CA LEU A 5 -16.82 -11.56 20.17
C LEU A 5 -15.87 -10.55 20.82
N ASP A 6 -16.18 -9.26 20.72
CA ASP A 6 -15.35 -8.18 21.28
C ASP A 6 -15.14 -8.32 22.80
N ARG A 7 -16.07 -8.94 23.52
CA ARG A 7 -15.97 -9.18 24.97
C ARG A 7 -14.92 -10.22 25.39
N LEU A 8 -14.43 -11.02 24.44
CA LEU A 8 -13.42 -12.05 24.67
C LEU A 8 -12.00 -11.58 24.35
N LEU A 9 -11.86 -10.38 23.78
CA LEU A 9 -10.57 -9.83 23.41
C LEU A 9 -9.96 -9.04 24.58
N PRO A 10 -8.62 -8.99 24.70
CA PRO A 10 -7.97 -8.05 25.60
C PRO A 10 -8.39 -6.60 25.28
N ALA A 11 -8.42 -5.74 26.29
CA ALA A 11 -9.00 -4.39 26.19
C ALA A 11 -8.51 -3.58 24.97
N ASP A 12 -7.22 -3.70 24.62
CA ASP A 12 -6.60 -2.98 23.51
C ASP A 12 -7.13 -3.40 22.13
N TYR A 13 -7.70 -4.60 22.02
CA TYR A 13 -8.27 -5.15 20.78
C TYR A 13 -9.77 -4.94 20.65
N VAL A 14 -10.41 -4.34 21.65
CA VAL A 14 -11.84 -3.97 21.62
C VAL A 14 -12.06 -2.71 20.78
N ILE A 15 -11.01 -1.91 20.58
CA ILE A 15 -11.08 -0.66 19.82
C ILE A 15 -11.16 -0.98 18.32
N ASP A 16 -12.24 -0.53 17.68
CA ASP A 16 -12.33 -0.57 16.22
C ASP A 16 -11.31 0.39 15.60
N GLY A 17 -10.23 -0.17 15.05
CA GLY A 17 -9.14 0.60 14.48
C GLY A 17 -9.58 1.55 13.35
N ASN A 18 -10.61 1.20 12.58
CA ASN A 18 -11.11 2.09 11.52
C ASN A 18 -11.83 3.32 12.11
N SER A 19 -12.71 3.11 13.09
CA SER A 19 -13.38 4.22 13.78
C SER A 19 -12.41 5.09 14.56
N ASP A 20 -11.44 4.49 15.26
CA ASP A 20 -10.42 5.23 16.01
C ASP A 20 -9.49 6.01 15.07
N PHE A 21 -9.07 5.41 13.96
CA PHE A 21 -8.28 6.10 12.94
C PHE A 21 -8.99 7.36 12.44
N LYS A 22 -10.29 7.25 12.12
CA LYS A 22 -11.11 8.35 11.59
C LYS A 22 -11.38 9.44 12.61
N SER A 23 -11.59 9.09 13.87
CA SER A 23 -12.01 10.04 14.91
C SER A 23 -10.84 10.64 15.70
N ASN A 24 -9.80 9.87 15.99
CA ASN A 24 -8.77 10.22 16.97
C ASN A 24 -7.36 10.34 16.40
N PHE A 25 -7.02 9.57 15.36
CA PHE A 25 -5.66 9.56 14.80
C PHE A 25 -5.52 10.54 13.63
N ALA A 26 -6.20 10.29 12.53
CA ALA A 26 -6.01 11.00 11.27
C ALA A 26 -6.37 12.51 11.33
N PRO A 27 -7.42 12.96 12.06
CA PRO A 27 -7.77 14.38 12.11
C PRO A 27 -6.66 15.31 12.61
N LYS A 28 -5.72 14.82 13.44
CA LYS A 28 -4.59 15.60 13.97
C LYS A 28 -3.59 16.03 12.89
N TRP A 29 -3.61 15.35 11.75
CA TRP A 29 -2.70 15.59 10.63
C TRP A 29 -3.34 16.43 9.52
N LEU A 30 -4.64 16.71 9.61
CA LEU A 30 -5.33 17.57 8.66
C LEU A 30 -4.93 19.03 8.88
N LYS A 31 -4.37 19.65 7.84
CA LYS A 31 -4.01 21.06 7.82
C LYS A 31 -4.91 21.81 6.84
N ALA A 32 -5.19 23.08 7.14
CA ALA A 32 -5.91 23.94 6.22
C ALA A 32 -5.12 24.08 4.90
N ASN A 33 -5.84 24.17 3.78
CA ASN A 33 -5.31 24.30 2.42
C ASN A 33 -4.36 23.15 2.00
N ALA A 34 -4.42 22.01 2.68
CA ALA A 34 -3.59 20.85 2.34
C ALA A 34 -4.08 20.18 1.04
N ARG A 35 -3.17 19.42 0.42
CA ARG A 35 -3.51 18.46 -0.65
C ARG A 35 -3.46 17.06 -0.07
N VAL A 36 -4.58 16.35 -0.18
CA VAL A 36 -4.77 15.02 0.38
C VAL A 36 -5.01 14.02 -0.75
N VAL A 37 -4.40 12.84 -0.64
CA VAL A 37 -4.71 11.70 -1.49
C VAL A 37 -5.45 10.68 -0.62
N ASP A 38 -6.70 10.41 -0.96
CA ASP A 38 -7.55 9.46 -0.25
C ASP A 38 -7.51 8.11 -0.98
N ILE A 39 -6.77 7.16 -0.41
CA ILE A 39 -6.49 5.86 -1.02
C ILE A 39 -7.50 4.83 -0.52
N GLY A 40 -8.23 4.21 -1.43
CA GLY A 40 -9.23 3.17 -1.12
C GLY A 40 -10.48 3.72 -0.45
N GLY A 41 -10.68 5.04 -0.45
CA GLY A 41 -11.89 5.67 0.10
C GLY A 41 -13.14 5.32 -0.70
N GLY A 42 -13.00 5.14 -2.03
CA GLY A 42 -14.09 4.77 -2.93
C GLY A 42 -15.34 5.63 -2.70
N LYS A 43 -16.49 4.98 -2.49
CA LYS A 43 -17.77 5.65 -2.19
C LYS A 43 -17.88 6.23 -0.77
N ASN A 44 -16.93 5.92 0.12
CA ASN A 44 -16.92 6.31 1.53
C ASN A 44 -15.68 7.19 1.82
N PRO A 45 -15.60 8.40 1.24
CA PRO A 45 -14.44 9.29 1.39
C PRO A 45 -14.13 9.58 2.86
N PHE A 46 -12.85 9.79 3.17
CA PHE A 46 -12.40 10.13 4.52
C PHE A 46 -12.92 11.50 4.98
N LEU A 47 -12.90 12.49 4.09
CA LEU A 47 -13.48 13.83 4.34
C LEU A 47 -14.84 13.96 3.69
N THR A 48 -15.79 14.54 4.42
CA THR A 48 -17.03 15.03 3.80
C THR A 48 -16.74 16.29 2.99
N ALA A 49 -17.62 16.61 2.03
CA ALA A 49 -17.50 17.83 1.23
C ALA A 49 -17.48 19.09 2.11
N GLU A 50 -18.31 19.12 3.16
CA GLU A 50 -18.36 20.25 4.11
C GLU A 50 -17.04 20.41 4.84
N ARG A 51 -16.47 19.31 5.36
CA ARG A 51 -15.20 19.36 6.10
C ARG A 51 -14.03 19.72 5.21
N LYS A 52 -14.01 19.19 3.99
CA LYS A 52 -13.05 19.55 2.94
C LYS A 52 -13.09 21.06 2.68
N ASN A 53 -14.28 21.59 2.39
CA ASN A 53 -14.47 23.00 2.05
C ASN A 53 -14.13 23.93 3.22
N ALA A 54 -14.55 23.58 4.44
CA ALA A 54 -14.25 24.34 5.65
C ALA A 54 -12.75 24.49 5.92
N LEU A 55 -11.96 23.49 5.50
CA LEU A 55 -10.51 23.50 5.64
C LEU A 55 -9.78 23.97 4.37
N GLY A 56 -10.49 24.24 3.27
CA GLY A 56 -9.88 24.55 1.97
C GLY A 56 -9.02 23.41 1.41
N ILE A 57 -9.26 22.16 1.82
CA ILE A 57 -8.44 21.02 1.39
C ILE A 57 -8.79 20.63 -0.04
N HIS A 58 -7.78 20.25 -0.81
CA HIS A 58 -7.96 19.64 -2.12
C HIS A 58 -7.76 18.12 -2.00
N VAL A 59 -8.74 17.32 -2.40
CA VAL A 59 -8.73 15.86 -2.24
C VAL A 59 -8.69 15.17 -3.61
N THR A 60 -7.68 14.32 -3.82
CA THR A 60 -7.64 13.35 -4.92
C THR A 60 -8.02 11.97 -4.40
N GLY A 61 -9.15 11.42 -4.86
CA GLY A 61 -9.57 10.05 -4.56
C GLY A 61 -8.85 9.05 -5.46
N VAL A 62 -8.32 7.97 -4.89
CA VAL A 62 -7.64 6.89 -5.60
C VAL A 62 -8.29 5.56 -5.19
N ASP A 63 -8.78 4.80 -6.16
CA ASP A 63 -9.35 3.47 -5.91
C ASP A 63 -9.12 2.58 -7.13
N ILE A 64 -9.07 1.26 -6.94
CA ILE A 64 -8.96 0.29 -8.04
C ILE A 64 -10.27 0.21 -8.84
N SER A 65 -11.38 0.59 -8.24
CA SER A 65 -12.72 0.53 -8.83
C SER A 65 -13.24 1.92 -9.21
N ALA A 66 -13.34 2.18 -10.51
CA ALA A 66 -14.03 3.37 -11.03
C ALA A 66 -15.47 3.47 -10.52
N GLN A 67 -16.18 2.34 -10.40
CA GLN A 67 -17.57 2.29 -9.92
C GLN A 67 -17.71 2.72 -8.46
N GLU A 68 -16.71 2.46 -7.61
CA GLU A 68 -16.72 2.94 -6.23
C GLU A 68 -16.48 4.46 -6.19
N LEU A 69 -15.57 4.99 -7.02
CA LEU A 69 -15.31 6.43 -7.13
C LEU A 69 -16.53 7.21 -7.68
N GLU A 70 -17.24 6.65 -8.65
CA GLU A 70 -18.47 7.25 -9.21
C GLU A 70 -19.60 7.36 -8.18
N ARG A 71 -19.61 6.48 -7.18
CA ARG A 71 -20.61 6.48 -6.10
C ARG A 71 -20.23 7.36 -4.91
N ALA A 72 -19.09 8.05 -4.99
CA ALA A 72 -18.70 8.98 -3.95
C ALA A 72 -19.70 10.16 -3.86
N PRO A 73 -19.96 10.69 -2.66
CA PRO A 73 -20.75 11.90 -2.50
C PRO A 73 -20.22 13.05 -3.36
N VAL A 74 -21.15 13.79 -3.99
CA VAL A 74 -20.81 14.94 -4.82
C VAL A 74 -19.95 15.93 -4.03
N GLY A 75 -18.83 16.35 -4.64
CA GLY A 75 -17.91 17.31 -4.03
C GLY A 75 -16.94 16.72 -2.99
N ALA A 76 -17.00 15.42 -2.70
CA ALA A 76 -16.03 14.79 -1.79
C ALA A 76 -14.60 14.78 -2.36
N TYR A 77 -14.46 14.52 -3.66
CA TYR A 77 -13.19 14.55 -4.37
C TYR A 77 -13.17 15.69 -5.39
N ASP A 78 -12.04 16.37 -5.50
CA ASP A 78 -11.78 17.36 -6.55
C ASP A 78 -11.19 16.71 -7.81
N LYS A 79 -10.54 15.55 -7.62
CA LYS A 79 -10.02 14.71 -8.70
C LYS A 79 -10.16 13.25 -8.31
N ILE A 80 -10.38 12.38 -9.30
CA ILE A 80 -10.41 10.93 -9.13
C ILE A 80 -9.34 10.27 -10.00
N ILE A 81 -8.74 9.19 -9.51
CA ILE A 81 -7.78 8.35 -10.23
C ILE A 81 -8.18 6.88 -10.00
N CYS A 82 -8.56 6.18 -11.07
CA CYS A 82 -8.80 4.74 -11.03
C CYS A 82 -7.47 4.00 -11.21
N ALA A 83 -6.88 3.49 -10.13
CA ALA A 83 -5.60 2.81 -10.15
C ALA A 83 -5.42 1.87 -8.95
N ASP A 84 -4.63 0.81 -9.17
CA ASP A 84 -4.08 0.00 -8.08
C ASP A 84 -2.88 0.71 -7.43
N ILE A 85 -2.80 0.68 -6.11
CA ILE A 85 -1.67 1.25 -5.35
C ILE A 85 -0.46 0.34 -5.33
N TYR A 86 -0.63 -0.95 -5.62
CA TYR A 86 0.45 -1.87 -5.82
C TYR A 86 0.62 -2.11 -7.33
N PRO A 87 1.43 -1.28 -8.03
CA PRO A 87 1.64 -1.47 -9.45
C PRO A 87 2.26 -2.85 -9.65
N ARG A 88 1.59 -3.68 -10.44
CA ARG A 88 2.11 -5.00 -10.83
C ARG A 88 3.40 -4.75 -11.63
N GLN A 89 4.55 -5.09 -11.06
CA GLN A 89 5.77 -5.09 -11.86
C GLN A 89 5.62 -6.13 -12.97
N PRO A 90 5.96 -5.80 -14.23
CA PRO A 90 5.98 -6.81 -15.26
C PRO A 90 6.95 -7.91 -14.83
N ALA A 91 6.54 -9.17 -14.95
CA ALA A 91 7.44 -10.27 -14.72
C ALA A 91 8.68 -10.12 -15.62
N PRO A 92 9.90 -10.40 -15.12
CA PRO A 92 11.07 -10.40 -15.99
C PRO A 92 10.85 -11.39 -17.13
N PRO A 93 11.30 -11.07 -18.35
CA PRO A 93 11.09 -11.98 -19.46
C PRO A 93 11.90 -13.27 -19.26
N ILE A 94 11.36 -14.40 -19.76
CA ILE A 94 11.92 -15.75 -19.52
C ILE A 94 13.41 -15.85 -19.90
N TRP A 95 13.85 -15.14 -20.94
CA TRP A 95 15.27 -15.12 -21.34
C TRP A 95 16.19 -14.52 -20.28
N LEU A 96 15.73 -13.50 -19.55
CA LEU A 96 16.49 -12.90 -18.45
C LEU A 96 16.59 -13.86 -17.26
N VAL A 97 15.50 -14.57 -16.95
CA VAL A 97 15.48 -15.61 -15.91
C VAL A 97 16.46 -16.74 -16.25
N ASN A 98 16.43 -17.22 -17.50
CA ASN A 98 17.32 -18.27 -17.98
C ASN A 98 18.80 -17.83 -18.00
N LEU A 99 19.08 -16.58 -18.39
CA LEU A 99 20.43 -16.02 -18.40
C LEU A 99 21.02 -15.96 -16.99
N LEU A 100 20.24 -15.47 -16.01
CA LEU A 100 20.66 -15.38 -14.61
C LEU A 100 20.87 -16.77 -13.99
N ALA A 101 19.95 -17.71 -14.24
CA ALA A 101 20.09 -19.09 -13.78
C ALA A 101 21.33 -19.77 -14.39
N GLY A 102 21.59 -19.57 -15.68
CA GLY A 102 22.78 -20.07 -16.36
C GLY A 102 24.08 -19.44 -15.83
N ALA A 103 24.07 -18.14 -15.55
CA ALA A 103 25.22 -17.45 -14.95
C ALA A 103 25.54 -17.97 -13.54
N PHE A 104 24.51 -18.23 -12.72
CA PHE A 104 24.67 -18.86 -11.41
C PHE A 104 25.24 -20.28 -11.52
N LEU A 105 24.75 -21.09 -12.46
CA LEU A 105 25.27 -22.44 -12.70
C LEU A 105 26.75 -22.40 -13.13
N LEU A 106 27.12 -21.48 -14.01
CA LEU A 106 28.51 -21.26 -14.45
C LEU A 106 29.42 -20.81 -13.29
N LEU A 107 28.93 -19.93 -12.40
CA LEU A 107 29.67 -19.49 -11.23
C LEU A 107 29.89 -20.63 -10.22
N ALA A 108 28.86 -21.46 -10.01
CA ALA A 108 28.93 -22.63 -9.16
C ALA A 108 29.91 -23.68 -9.72
N LEU A 109 29.87 -23.94 -11.03
CA LEU A 109 30.81 -24.86 -11.69
C LEU A 109 32.26 -24.34 -11.66
N ARG A 110 32.47 -23.03 -11.85
CA ARG A 110 33.81 -22.42 -11.70
C ARG A 110 34.35 -22.56 -10.28
N SER A 111 33.50 -22.37 -9.27
CA SER A 111 33.90 -22.52 -7.86
C SER A 111 34.22 -23.97 -7.49
N ALA A 112 33.57 -24.95 -8.13
CA ALA A 112 33.82 -26.38 -7.93
C ALA A 112 35.05 -26.91 -8.68
N LEU A 113 35.51 -26.23 -9.74
CA LEU A 113 36.62 -26.65 -10.60
C LEU A 113 37.96 -25.97 -10.28
N VAL A 114 38.01 -25.02 -9.34
CA VAL A 114 39.29 -24.48 -8.84
C VAL A 114 39.87 -25.48 -7.84
N PRO A 115 41.00 -26.16 -8.15
CA PRO A 115 41.64 -27.04 -7.18
C PRO A 115 42.20 -26.18 -6.05
N SER A 116 41.95 -26.57 -4.80
CA SER A 116 42.69 -26.03 -3.66
C SER A 116 44.17 -26.34 -3.87
N SER A 117 44.98 -25.31 -4.11
CA SER A 117 46.44 -25.43 -4.14
C SER A 117 46.92 -26.10 -2.83
N PRO A 118 47.80 -27.12 -2.89
CA PRO A 118 48.34 -27.70 -1.68
C PRO A 118 49.26 -26.65 -1.04
N THR A 119 48.88 -26.22 0.16
CA THR A 119 49.74 -25.42 1.04
C THR A 119 51.10 -26.11 1.19
N ALA A 120 52.14 -25.50 0.63
CA ALA A 120 53.52 -25.82 0.97
C ALA A 120 53.73 -25.50 2.45
N ARG A 121 53.99 -26.53 3.25
CA ARG A 121 54.60 -26.39 4.58
C ARG A 121 56.09 -26.70 4.42
N CYS A 122 56.91 -25.90 5.10
CA CYS A 122 58.34 -26.16 5.30
C CYS A 122 58.59 -27.54 5.92
#